data_AF-A0A953HGR7-F1
#
_entry.id   AF-A0A953HGR7-F1
#
_cell.length_a   1.000
_cell.length_b   1.000
_cell.length_c   1.000
_cell.angle_alpha   90.00
_cell.angle_beta   90.00
_cell.angle_gamma   90.00
#
_symmetry.space_group_name_H-M   'P 1'
#
loop_
_entity.id
_entity.type
_entity.pdbx_description
1 polymer ?
#
loop_
_entity_poly.entity_id
_entity_poly.type
_entity_poly.pdbx_seq_one_letter_code
_entity_poly.pdbx_strand_id
1 'polypeptide(L)'
;MTAATAQPQTAVKRLAGVLAFVCLVLFLLAIEQKHAVAAWETVRTGAGPAAGRVADWAGQLPPKAAAGLEGLRSAVARQTASWGEPRGVSGAGEAQAEGFAGQAAPGVDPGGLTLVRAELRFGNGEVLQTRPLRIAYGRDAFAPGQTFAARLNFPADAQIELREVVAPVRGQPIPASALCGGEPARAAAVLQGRDRVQLMLFRTRTIGPAAPPDALCGAWSFPVR
;
A
#
# COMPACT_ATOMS: atom_id res chain seq x y z
N MET A 1 55.36 53.04 -17.46
CA MET A 1 53.88 53.13 -17.30
C MET A 1 53.32 52.36 -18.50
N THR A 2 52.63 51.23 -18.41
CA THR A 2 51.51 50.81 -17.54
C THR A 2 51.41 49.28 -17.62
N ALA A 3 51.25 48.59 -16.48
CA ALA A 3 50.99 47.16 -16.42
C ALA A 3 49.48 46.90 -16.55
N ALA A 4 49.06 46.08 -17.50
CA ALA A 4 47.67 45.69 -17.71
C ALA A 4 47.33 44.44 -16.90
N THR A 5 46.38 44.55 -15.99
CA THR A 5 45.85 43.45 -15.19
C THR A 5 44.81 42.65 -15.98
N ALA A 6 45.17 41.46 -16.45
CA ALA A 6 44.22 40.47 -16.94
C ALA A 6 43.71 39.62 -15.76
N GLN A 7 42.44 39.78 -15.40
CA GLN A 7 41.73 38.95 -14.42
C GLN A 7 40.53 38.24 -15.09
N PRO A 8 40.00 37.14 -14.52
CA PRO A 8 39.99 35.85 -15.21
C PRO A 8 38.59 35.44 -15.64
N GLN A 9 38.40 35.22 -16.94
CA GLN A 9 37.14 34.74 -17.54
C GLN A 9 36.69 33.35 -17.03
N THR A 10 37.55 32.63 -16.32
CA THR A 10 37.26 31.30 -15.74
C THR A 10 36.37 31.38 -14.50
N ALA A 11 36.42 32.49 -13.75
CA ALA A 11 35.58 32.69 -12.57
C ALA A 11 34.09 32.86 -12.95
N VAL A 12 33.82 33.61 -14.03
CA VAL A 12 32.46 33.85 -14.54
C VAL A 12 31.82 32.56 -15.09
N LYS A 13 32.61 31.72 -15.78
CA LYS A 13 32.14 30.43 -16.31
C LYS A 13 31.78 29.44 -15.21
N ARG A 14 32.56 29.40 -14.12
CA ARG A 14 32.23 28.56 -12.94
C ARG A 14 30.95 29.04 -12.25
N LEU A 15 30.77 30.34 -12.10
CA LEU A 15 29.57 30.90 -11.48
C LEU A 15 28.31 30.55 -12.29
N ALA A 16 28.37 30.67 -13.61
CA ALA A 16 27.27 30.31 -14.50
C ALA A 16 26.89 28.82 -14.41
N GLY A 17 27.88 27.92 -14.31
CA GLY A 17 27.64 26.49 -14.15
C GLY A 17 26.95 26.15 -12.82
N VAL A 18 27.40 26.76 -11.71
CA VAL A 18 26.76 26.58 -10.39
C VAL A 18 25.34 27.11 -10.42
N LEU A 19 25.11 28.29 -11.02
CA LEU A 19 23.78 28.88 -11.10
C LEU A 19 22.82 28.02 -11.94
N ALA A 20 23.27 27.48 -13.07
CA ALA A 20 22.48 26.59 -13.91
C ALA A 20 22.09 25.30 -13.17
N PHE A 21 23.03 24.72 -12.41
CA PHE A 21 22.77 23.54 -11.59
C PHE A 21 21.75 23.82 -10.49
N VAL A 22 21.90 24.95 -9.78
CA VAL A 22 20.93 25.37 -8.74
C VAL A 22 19.55 25.61 -9.34
N CYS A 23 19.45 26.28 -10.49
CA CYS A 23 18.18 26.48 -11.19
C CYS A 23 17.53 25.14 -11.60
N LEU A 24 18.32 24.18 -12.08
CA LEU A 24 17.81 22.86 -12.45
C LEU A 24 17.29 22.08 -11.24
N VAL A 25 18.02 22.11 -10.11
CA VAL A 25 17.57 21.50 -8.84
C VAL A 25 16.28 22.15 -8.34
N LEU A 26 16.18 23.47 -8.38
CA LEU A 26 14.96 24.19 -7.99
C LEU A 26 13.78 23.87 -8.93
N PHE A 27 14.03 23.69 -10.22
CA PHE A 27 13.00 23.29 -11.19
C PHE A 27 12.50 21.86 -10.94
N LEU A 28 13.40 20.92 -10.65
CA LEU A 28 13.05 19.55 -10.28
C LEU A 28 12.26 19.51 -8.95
N LEU A 29 12.68 20.30 -7.96
CA LEU A 29 11.92 20.45 -6.72
C LEU A 29 10.53 21.04 -7.00
N ALA A 30 10.40 22.04 -7.87
CA ALA A 30 9.13 22.67 -8.24
C ALA A 30 8.15 21.70 -8.91
N ILE A 31 8.63 20.77 -9.74
CA ILE A 31 7.79 19.77 -10.42
C ILE A 31 7.21 18.75 -9.42
N GLU A 32 7.96 18.37 -8.39
CA GLU A 32 7.56 17.42 -7.35
C GLU A 32 6.69 18.04 -6.22
N GLN A 33 6.56 19.37 -6.16
CA GLN A 33 5.90 20.04 -5.03
C GLN A 33 4.40 19.80 -4.91
N LYS A 34 3.67 19.49 -5.99
CA LYS A 34 2.21 19.31 -5.91
C LYS A 34 1.79 18.07 -5.12
N HIS A 35 2.65 17.05 -5.05
CA HIS A 35 2.35 15.81 -4.33
C HIS A 35 3.06 15.73 -2.96
N ALA A 36 4.24 16.34 -2.82
CA ALA A 36 4.98 16.36 -1.56
C ALA A 36 4.33 17.27 -0.49
N VAL A 37 3.74 18.41 -0.87
CA VAL A 37 3.13 19.34 0.10
C VAL A 37 1.84 18.78 0.70
N ALA A 38 1.02 18.08 -0.10
CA ALA A 38 -0.19 17.42 0.39
C ALA A 38 0.12 16.27 1.38
N ALA A 39 1.21 15.54 1.15
CA ALA A 39 1.70 14.51 2.07
C ALA A 39 2.31 15.11 3.36
N TRP A 40 2.93 16.28 3.28
CA TRP A 40 3.52 16.94 4.44
C TRP A 40 2.50 17.65 5.33
N GLU A 41 1.45 18.26 4.76
CA GLU A 41 0.38 18.88 5.55
C GLU A 41 -0.45 17.85 6.33
N THR A 42 -0.65 16.66 5.77
CA THR A 42 -1.31 15.54 6.47
C THR A 42 -0.47 14.97 7.61
N VAL A 43 0.86 14.89 7.46
CA VAL A 43 1.77 14.49 8.54
C VAL A 43 1.83 15.57 9.64
N ARG A 44 1.90 16.85 9.27
CA ARG A 44 1.99 17.96 10.23
C ARG A 44 0.72 18.11 11.08
N THR A 45 -0.45 17.95 10.47
CA THR A 45 -1.73 18.02 11.18
C THR A 45 -2.00 16.77 12.03
N GLY A 46 -1.48 15.60 11.63
CA GLY A 46 -1.57 14.36 12.42
C GLY A 46 -0.58 14.25 13.60
N ALA A 47 0.54 14.97 13.56
CA ALA A 47 1.62 14.83 14.56
C ALA A 47 1.44 15.67 15.85
N GLY A 48 0.48 16.60 15.89
CA GLY A 48 0.26 17.48 17.05
C GLY A 48 0.05 16.77 18.40
N PRO A 49 -0.75 15.69 18.50
CA PRO A 49 -0.98 15.01 19.78
C PRO A 49 0.05 13.91 20.11
N ALA A 50 0.97 13.59 19.19
CA ALA A 50 1.92 12.49 19.35
C ALA A 50 3.23 12.93 20.01
N ALA A 51 3.68 14.17 19.78
CA ALA A 51 4.94 14.68 20.31
C ALA A 51 4.96 14.77 21.86
N GLY A 52 3.82 15.04 22.49
CA GLY A 52 3.73 15.10 23.97
C GLY A 52 3.96 13.75 24.65
N ARG A 53 3.58 12.63 24.03
CA ARG A 53 3.69 11.29 24.63
C ARG A 53 5.11 10.69 24.57
N VAL A 54 5.98 11.22 23.72
CA VAL A 54 7.36 10.73 23.58
C VAL A 54 8.29 11.36 24.63
N ALA A 55 8.00 12.59 25.08
CA ALA A 55 8.78 13.28 26.10
C ALA A 55 8.64 12.62 27.50
N ASP A 56 7.43 12.17 27.86
CA ASP A 56 7.18 11.51 29.15
C ASP A 56 7.83 10.12 29.26
N TRP A 57 8.05 9.44 28.13
CA TRP A 57 8.65 8.10 28.10
C TRP A 57 10.18 8.14 28.21
N ALA A 58 10.81 9.20 27.71
CA ALA A 58 12.27 9.36 27.74
C ALA A 58 12.83 9.63 29.15
N GLY A 59 12.00 10.11 30.09
CA GLY A 59 12.40 10.36 31.48
C GLY A 59 12.49 9.12 32.36
N GLN A 60 12.05 7.93 31.89
CA GLN A 60 11.88 6.73 32.74
C GLN A 60 12.81 5.56 32.41
N LEU A 61 13.87 5.74 31.61
CA LEU A 61 14.75 4.63 31.21
C LEU A 61 15.98 4.48 32.13
N PRO A 62 16.20 3.29 32.75
CA PRO A 62 17.38 3.01 33.56
C PRO A 62 18.67 2.84 32.72
N PRO A 63 19.86 3.14 33.28
CA PRO A 63 21.11 3.33 32.53
C PRO A 63 21.73 2.07 31.89
N LYS A 64 21.05 0.91 31.91
CA LYS A 64 21.51 -0.32 31.23
C LYS A 64 20.98 -0.49 29.79
N ALA A 65 20.15 0.42 29.30
CA ALA A 65 19.62 0.38 27.93
C ALA A 65 20.66 0.69 26.83
N ALA A 66 21.83 1.23 27.18
CA ALA A 66 22.87 1.58 26.21
C ALA A 66 23.48 0.37 25.48
N ALA A 67 23.52 -0.81 26.12
CA ALA A 67 24.03 -2.04 25.49
C ALA A 67 23.04 -2.67 24.47
N GLY A 68 21.75 -2.34 24.55
CA GLY A 68 20.73 -2.85 23.61
C GLY A 68 20.70 -2.11 22.27
N LEU A 69 21.26 -0.90 22.21
CA LEU A 69 21.26 -0.06 21.00
C LEU A 69 22.25 -0.56 19.93
N GLU A 70 23.35 -1.20 20.32
CA GLU A 70 24.30 -1.82 19.39
C GLU A 70 23.69 -3.08 18.73
N GLY A 71 22.89 -3.84 19.49
CA GLY A 71 22.09 -4.97 19.00
C GLY A 71 20.99 -4.54 18.03
N LEU A 72 20.34 -3.41 18.31
CA LEU A 72 19.37 -2.79 17.40
C LEU A 72 20.03 -2.25 16.13
N ARG A 73 21.21 -1.61 16.21
CA ARG A 73 21.96 -1.16 15.02
C ARG A 73 22.37 -2.32 14.12
N SER A 74 22.83 -3.43 14.69
CA SER A 74 23.23 -4.62 13.93
C SER A 74 22.05 -5.45 13.41
N ALA A 75 20.87 -5.35 14.02
CA ALA A 75 19.62 -5.87 13.46
C ALA A 75 19.09 -4.99 12.32
N VAL A 76 19.11 -3.66 12.49
CA VAL A 76 18.73 -2.68 11.47
C VAL A 76 19.66 -2.74 10.26
N ALA A 77 20.98 -2.89 10.45
CA ALA A 77 21.93 -3.03 9.35
C ALA A 77 21.74 -4.33 8.53
N ARG A 78 21.30 -5.42 9.18
CA ARG A 78 20.89 -6.66 8.47
C ARG A 78 19.54 -6.50 7.78
N GLN A 79 18.64 -5.70 8.33
CA GLN A 79 17.34 -5.40 7.74
C GLN A 79 17.46 -4.44 6.55
N THR A 80 18.40 -3.50 6.53
CA THR A 80 18.63 -2.63 5.36
C THR A 80 19.28 -3.34 4.17
N ALA A 81 19.88 -4.52 4.36
CA ALA A 81 20.46 -5.31 3.26
C ALA A 81 19.43 -6.21 2.54
N SER A 82 18.22 -6.41 3.08
CA SER A 82 17.20 -7.29 2.49
C SER A 82 15.85 -6.60 2.22
N TRP A 83 15.76 -5.30 2.43
CA TRP A 83 14.55 -4.52 2.22
C TRP A 83 14.70 -3.64 0.98
N GLY A 84 14.13 -4.13 -0.13
CA GLY A 84 13.69 -3.24 -1.20
C GLY A 84 12.76 -2.19 -0.59
N GLU A 85 12.99 -0.95 -0.97
CA GLU A 85 12.31 0.25 -0.48
C GLU A 85 10.78 0.06 -0.40
N PRO A 86 10.13 0.65 0.62
CA PRO A 86 8.68 0.74 0.64
C PRO A 86 8.25 1.71 -0.46
N ARG A 87 7.94 1.18 -1.65
CA ARG A 87 7.12 1.93 -2.60
C ARG A 87 5.77 2.10 -1.94
N GLY A 88 5.48 3.32 -1.50
CA GLY A 88 4.11 3.75 -1.29
C GLY A 88 3.38 3.55 -2.62
N VAL A 89 2.61 2.47 -2.73
CA VAL A 89 1.76 2.23 -3.90
C VAL A 89 0.54 3.12 -3.74
N SER A 90 0.74 4.42 -3.93
CA SER A 90 -0.27 5.28 -4.51
C SER A 90 -0.04 5.23 -6.01
N GLY A 91 -0.33 4.07 -6.60
CA GLY A 91 -0.07 3.79 -8.00
C GLY A 91 -1.21 2.96 -8.56
N ALA A 92 -2.03 3.58 -9.40
CA ALA A 92 -2.96 2.92 -10.30
C ALA A 92 -2.19 2.10 -11.34
N GLY A 93 -1.47 1.06 -10.89
CA GLY A 93 -0.80 0.09 -11.74
C GLY A 93 -1.74 -1.05 -12.07
N GLU A 94 -1.79 -1.44 -13.34
CA GLU A 94 -2.41 -2.69 -13.75
C GLU A 94 -1.53 -3.84 -13.24
N ALA A 95 -2.04 -4.62 -12.29
CA ALA A 95 -1.38 -5.84 -11.83
C ALA A 95 -2.08 -7.04 -12.44
N GLN A 96 -1.36 -7.86 -13.21
CA GLN A 96 -1.84 -9.10 -13.80
C GLN A 96 -1.33 -10.30 -13.00
N ALA A 97 -2.20 -11.26 -12.73
CA ALA A 97 -1.87 -12.43 -11.93
C ALA A 97 -2.71 -13.67 -12.35
N GLU A 98 -2.24 -14.91 -12.10
CA GLU A 98 -2.93 -16.16 -12.51
C GLU A 98 -3.40 -17.08 -11.36
N GLY A 99 -4.69 -17.35 -11.19
CA GLY A 99 -5.18 -17.98 -9.95
C GLY A 99 -4.78 -19.44 -9.78
N PHE A 100 -4.41 -19.83 -8.55
CA PHE A 100 -4.65 -21.18 -8.04
C PHE A 100 -5.49 -21.06 -6.75
N ALA A 101 -6.59 -21.80 -6.67
CA ALA A 101 -7.51 -21.75 -5.55
C ALA A 101 -6.86 -22.36 -4.29
N GLY A 102 -6.49 -21.52 -3.32
CA GLY A 102 -5.99 -21.99 -2.02
C GLY A 102 -7.10 -22.57 -1.13
N GLN A 103 -8.32 -22.03 -1.23
CA GLN A 103 -9.57 -22.51 -0.62
C GLN A 103 -10.73 -21.63 -1.17
N ALA A 104 -11.21 -21.95 -2.36
CA ALA A 104 -12.39 -21.32 -2.97
C ALA A 104 -13.70 -21.92 -2.40
N ALA A 105 -14.84 -21.28 -2.67
CA ALA A 105 -16.08 -22.05 -2.78
C ALA A 105 -15.84 -23.20 -3.77
N PRO A 106 -16.21 -24.46 -3.46
CA PRO A 106 -15.90 -25.59 -4.32
C PRO A 106 -16.48 -25.37 -5.73
N GLY A 107 -15.60 -25.37 -6.75
CA GLY A 107 -16.00 -25.58 -8.15
C GLY A 107 -15.86 -24.41 -9.14
N VAL A 108 -15.43 -23.22 -8.75
CA VAL A 108 -15.26 -22.09 -9.71
C VAL A 108 -13.81 -21.61 -9.77
N ASP A 109 -13.18 -21.80 -10.93
CA ASP A 109 -11.87 -21.24 -11.24
C ASP A 109 -12.03 -19.77 -11.70
N PRO A 110 -11.48 -18.79 -10.97
CA PRO A 110 -11.48 -17.39 -11.42
C PRO A 110 -10.59 -17.17 -12.66
N GLY A 111 -9.71 -18.11 -13.01
CA GLY A 111 -8.65 -17.90 -13.98
C GLY A 111 -7.65 -16.85 -13.46
N GLY A 112 -7.21 -15.95 -14.34
CA GLY A 112 -6.38 -14.80 -13.94
C GLY A 112 -7.13 -13.73 -13.15
N LEU A 113 -6.39 -12.81 -12.55
CA LEU A 113 -6.87 -11.57 -11.94
C LEU A 113 -6.05 -10.41 -12.51
N THR A 114 -6.74 -9.43 -13.08
CA THR A 114 -6.19 -8.12 -13.40
C THR A 114 -6.83 -7.06 -12.52
N LEU A 115 -6.01 -6.32 -11.79
CA LEU A 115 -6.42 -5.17 -10.99
C LEU A 115 -6.29 -3.90 -11.84
N VAL A 116 -7.39 -3.31 -12.30
CA VAL A 116 -7.37 -2.09 -13.12
C VAL A 116 -8.10 -0.97 -12.40
N ARG A 117 -7.38 -0.12 -11.67
CA ARG A 117 -7.99 0.97 -10.87
C ARG A 117 -9.12 0.45 -9.96
N ALA A 118 -10.35 0.77 -10.32
CA ALA A 118 -11.60 0.43 -9.65
C ALA A 118 -12.14 -0.95 -10.07
N GLU A 119 -11.49 -1.68 -10.95
CA GLU A 119 -11.98 -2.96 -11.48
C GLU A 119 -11.14 -4.15 -11.02
N LEU A 120 -11.83 -5.24 -10.71
CA LEU A 120 -11.27 -6.58 -10.59
C LEU A 120 -11.73 -7.38 -11.80
N ARG A 121 -10.81 -7.68 -12.73
CA ARG A 121 -11.11 -8.43 -13.96
C ARG A 121 -10.60 -9.85 -13.83
N PHE A 122 -11.45 -10.82 -13.99
CA PHE A 122 -11.12 -12.24 -13.84
C PHE A 122 -10.91 -12.89 -15.21
N GLY A 123 -10.08 -13.93 -15.26
CA GLY A 123 -9.80 -14.70 -16.47
C GLY A 123 -11.01 -15.48 -17.00
N ASN A 124 -11.99 -15.74 -16.13
CA ASN A 124 -13.29 -16.30 -16.50
C ASN A 124 -14.24 -15.27 -17.16
N GLY A 125 -13.79 -14.03 -17.37
CA GLY A 125 -14.56 -12.94 -17.99
C GLY A 125 -15.40 -12.11 -17.02
N GLU A 126 -15.47 -12.48 -15.74
CA GLU A 126 -16.19 -11.70 -14.73
C GLU A 126 -15.45 -10.38 -14.43
N VAL A 127 -16.21 -9.29 -14.26
CA VAL A 127 -15.66 -7.98 -13.90
C VAL A 127 -16.44 -7.41 -12.72
N LEU A 128 -15.74 -7.16 -11.62
CA LEU A 128 -16.32 -6.47 -10.46
C LEU A 128 -15.88 -5.01 -10.45
N GLN A 129 -16.86 -4.12 -10.50
CA GLN A 129 -16.66 -2.69 -10.25
C GLN A 129 -16.55 -2.46 -8.75
N THR A 130 -15.56 -1.68 -8.34
CA THR A 130 -15.23 -1.46 -6.94
C THR A 130 -14.90 -0.01 -6.63
N ARG A 131 -15.01 0.37 -5.36
CA ARG A 131 -14.48 1.64 -4.84
C ARG A 131 -13.74 1.40 -3.53
N PRO A 132 -12.80 2.28 -3.15
CA PRO A 132 -12.11 2.17 -1.87
C PRO A 132 -13.13 2.14 -0.70
N LEU A 133 -12.97 1.18 0.22
CA LEU A 133 -13.74 1.11 1.45
C LEU A 133 -12.90 1.58 2.64
N ARG A 134 -11.78 0.91 2.89
CA ARG A 134 -10.77 1.29 3.90
C ARG A 134 -9.50 0.46 3.75
N ILE A 135 -8.47 0.82 4.49
CA ILE A 135 -7.31 -0.05 4.71
C ILE A 135 -7.54 -0.89 5.97
N ALA A 136 -7.14 -2.15 5.91
CA ALA A 136 -7.06 -3.09 7.02
C ALA A 136 -5.63 -3.60 7.18
N TYR A 137 -5.36 -4.31 8.26
CA TYR A 137 -4.10 -5.00 8.50
C TYR A 137 -4.32 -6.50 8.66
N GLY A 138 -3.27 -7.30 8.46
CA GLY A 138 -3.29 -8.75 8.66
C GLY A 138 -3.89 -9.17 10.01
N ARG A 139 -3.57 -8.45 11.09
CA ARG A 139 -4.09 -8.69 12.44
C ARG A 139 -5.59 -8.42 12.61
N ASP A 140 -6.19 -7.66 11.71
CA ASP A 140 -7.60 -7.31 11.82
C ASP A 140 -8.47 -8.55 11.57
N ALA A 141 -9.57 -8.64 12.31
CA ALA A 141 -10.57 -9.67 12.08
C ALA A 141 -11.39 -9.34 10.82
N PHE A 142 -11.71 -10.35 10.03
CA PHE A 142 -12.71 -10.24 8.95
C PHE A 142 -14.03 -10.95 9.28
N ALA A 143 -14.00 -11.85 10.27
CA ALA A 143 -15.13 -12.57 10.84
C ALA A 143 -14.84 -12.90 12.32
N PRO A 144 -15.83 -13.31 13.13
CA PRO A 144 -15.61 -13.72 14.52
C PRO A 144 -14.48 -14.75 14.64
N GLY A 145 -13.43 -14.39 15.39
CA GLY A 145 -12.27 -15.26 15.64
C GLY A 145 -11.35 -15.50 14.44
N GLN A 146 -11.58 -14.87 13.29
CA GLN A 146 -10.77 -15.07 12.08
C GLN A 146 -10.08 -13.78 11.63
N THR A 147 -8.77 -13.84 11.47
CA THR A 147 -7.93 -12.71 11.02
C THR A 147 -7.41 -12.93 9.61
N PHE A 148 -7.15 -11.84 8.89
CA PHE A 148 -6.61 -11.93 7.53
C PHE A 148 -5.24 -12.62 7.50
N ALA A 149 -4.38 -12.33 8.46
CA ALA A 149 -3.04 -12.92 8.59
C ALA A 149 -3.12 -14.45 8.69
N ALA A 150 -3.99 -14.96 9.58
CA ALA A 150 -4.18 -16.40 9.74
C ALA A 150 -4.78 -17.04 8.48
N ARG A 151 -5.74 -16.37 7.83
CA ARG A 151 -6.45 -16.91 6.67
C ARG A 151 -5.63 -16.92 5.38
N LEU A 152 -4.83 -15.89 5.16
CA LEU A 152 -4.02 -15.71 3.95
C LEU A 152 -2.59 -16.20 4.12
N ASN A 153 -2.18 -16.56 5.34
CA ASN A 153 -0.79 -16.86 5.70
C ASN A 153 0.16 -15.70 5.40
N PHE A 154 -0.17 -14.51 5.92
CA PHE A 154 0.62 -13.27 5.77
C PHE A 154 0.99 -12.67 7.14
N PRO A 155 1.99 -11.77 7.19
CA PRO A 155 2.33 -11.01 8.39
C PRO A 155 1.13 -10.23 8.96
N ALA A 156 1.11 -10.09 10.28
CA ALA A 156 0.07 -9.38 11.02
C ALA A 156 0.00 -7.87 10.73
N ASP A 157 1.08 -7.30 10.21
CA ASP A 157 1.22 -5.91 9.79
C ASP A 157 1.04 -5.71 8.28
N ALA A 158 0.82 -6.77 7.51
CA ALA A 158 0.54 -6.67 6.08
C ALA A 158 -0.68 -5.79 5.82
N GLN A 159 -0.54 -4.81 4.92
CA GLN A 159 -1.59 -3.87 4.58
C GLN A 159 -2.55 -4.50 3.56
N ILE A 160 -3.84 -4.45 3.86
CA ILE A 160 -4.91 -5.04 3.05
C ILE A 160 -5.83 -3.92 2.58
N GLU A 161 -6.04 -3.83 1.27
CA GLU A 161 -6.99 -2.90 0.70
C GLU A 161 -8.38 -3.51 0.70
N LEU A 162 -9.29 -2.97 1.50
CA LEU A 162 -10.70 -3.32 1.42
C LEU A 162 -11.39 -2.40 0.41
N ARG A 163 -12.14 -3.04 -0.49
CA ARG A 163 -12.92 -2.38 -1.54
C ARG A 163 -14.38 -2.78 -1.39
N GLU A 164 -15.29 -1.83 -1.62
CA GLU A 164 -16.71 -2.12 -1.78
C GLU A 164 -16.97 -2.46 -3.23
N VAL A 165 -17.70 -3.55 -3.48
CA VAL A 165 -18.19 -3.88 -4.82
C VAL A 165 -19.45 -3.07 -5.08
N VAL A 166 -19.51 -2.40 -6.22
CA VAL A 166 -20.61 -1.51 -6.59
C VAL A 166 -21.28 -1.99 -7.87
N ALA A 167 -22.54 -1.59 -8.07
CA ALA A 167 -23.23 -1.89 -9.31
C ALA A 167 -22.56 -1.16 -10.48
N PRO A 168 -22.44 -1.78 -11.67
CA PRO A 168 -21.87 -1.12 -12.85
C PRO A 168 -22.64 0.13 -13.27
N VAL A 169 -23.94 0.14 -13.03
CA VAL A 169 -24.84 1.28 -13.30
C VAL A 169 -25.46 1.75 -11.99
N ARG A 170 -25.43 3.06 -11.74
CA ARG A 170 -26.02 3.64 -10.53
C ARG A 170 -27.52 3.32 -10.46
N GLY A 171 -27.98 2.88 -9.28
CA GLY A 171 -29.38 2.56 -9.03
C GLY A 171 -29.79 1.14 -9.43
N GLN A 172 -28.88 0.37 -10.03
CA GLN A 172 -29.10 -1.06 -10.29
C GLN A 172 -28.58 -1.93 -9.15
N PRO A 173 -29.11 -3.16 -8.99
CA PRO A 173 -28.52 -4.13 -8.09
C PRO A 173 -27.13 -4.56 -8.58
N ILE A 174 -26.29 -4.99 -7.65
CA ILE A 174 -25.01 -5.64 -7.97
C ILE A 174 -25.32 -7.01 -8.60
N PRO A 175 -24.74 -7.34 -9.76
CA PRO A 175 -24.94 -8.65 -10.38
C PRO A 175 -24.51 -9.81 -9.48
N ALA A 176 -25.16 -10.96 -9.66
CA ALA A 176 -24.72 -12.24 -9.11
C ALA A 176 -23.30 -12.57 -9.57
N SER A 177 -22.50 -13.16 -8.68
CA SER A 177 -21.13 -13.59 -8.97
C SER A 177 -21.00 -15.10 -8.84
N ALA A 178 -20.43 -15.75 -9.86
CA ALA A 178 -20.14 -17.19 -9.79
C ALA A 178 -19.13 -17.47 -8.66
N LEU A 179 -18.21 -16.55 -8.42
CA LEU A 179 -17.21 -16.61 -7.34
C LEU A 179 -17.83 -16.52 -5.93
N CYS A 180 -19.09 -16.10 -5.83
CA CYS A 180 -19.87 -16.08 -4.59
C CYS A 180 -21.02 -17.10 -4.57
N GLY A 181 -21.04 -18.06 -5.51
CA GLY A 181 -22.06 -19.10 -5.58
C GLY A 181 -23.41 -18.62 -6.12
N GLY A 182 -23.40 -17.61 -7.00
CA GLY A 182 -24.61 -16.99 -7.55
C GLY A 182 -25.14 -15.82 -6.72
N GLU A 183 -24.55 -15.54 -5.55
CA GLU A 183 -24.86 -14.35 -4.76
C GLU A 183 -24.02 -13.14 -5.20
N PRO A 184 -24.49 -11.90 -5.00
CA PRO A 184 -23.68 -10.72 -5.26
C PRO A 184 -22.50 -10.61 -4.30
N ALA A 185 -21.30 -10.41 -4.85
CA ALA A 185 -20.17 -9.93 -4.06
C ALA A 185 -20.41 -8.48 -3.65
N ARG A 186 -20.17 -8.13 -2.38
CA ARG A 186 -20.38 -6.77 -1.83
C ARG A 186 -19.09 -6.11 -1.36
N ALA A 187 -18.05 -6.90 -1.08
CA ALA A 187 -16.73 -6.38 -0.78
C ALA A 187 -15.62 -7.32 -1.25
N ALA A 188 -14.44 -6.75 -1.41
CA ALA A 188 -13.22 -7.47 -1.72
C ALA A 188 -12.10 -7.04 -0.75
N ALA A 189 -11.27 -7.99 -0.33
CA ALA A 189 -10.00 -7.70 0.32
C ALA A 189 -8.87 -8.07 -0.65
N VAL A 190 -8.03 -7.10 -0.98
CA VAL A 190 -6.90 -7.26 -1.89
C VAL A 190 -5.61 -7.02 -1.12
N LEU A 191 -4.69 -7.97 -1.22
CA LEU A 191 -3.34 -7.85 -0.65
C LEU A 191 -2.33 -8.12 -1.76
N GLN A 192 -1.51 -7.12 -2.06
CA GLN A 192 -0.44 -7.24 -3.04
C GLN A 192 0.87 -7.62 -2.33
N GLY A 193 1.37 -8.81 -2.62
CA GLY A 193 2.71 -9.27 -2.24
C GLY A 193 3.71 -9.01 -3.37
N ARG A 194 4.96 -9.49 -3.16
CA ARG A 194 6.03 -9.33 -4.16
C ARG A 194 5.83 -10.21 -5.39
N ASP A 195 5.35 -11.43 -5.16
CA ASP A 195 5.24 -12.50 -6.14
C ASP A 195 3.79 -12.98 -6.30
N ARG A 196 2.87 -12.56 -5.44
CA ARG A 196 1.46 -12.96 -5.47
C ARG A 196 0.52 -11.84 -5.06
N VAL A 197 -0.69 -11.84 -5.62
CA VAL A 197 -1.86 -11.10 -5.15
C VAL A 197 -2.79 -12.09 -4.43
N GLN A 198 -3.20 -11.74 -3.22
CA GLN A 198 -4.27 -12.43 -2.51
C GLN A 198 -5.58 -11.66 -2.67
N LEU A 199 -6.67 -12.38 -2.91
CA LEU A 199 -8.01 -11.84 -2.99
C LEU A 199 -8.94 -12.63 -2.07
N MET A 200 -9.77 -11.92 -1.33
CA MET A 200 -10.97 -12.48 -0.69
C MET A 200 -12.20 -11.72 -1.18
N LEU A 201 -13.29 -12.44 -1.46
CA LEU A 201 -14.59 -11.84 -1.80
C LEU A 201 -15.61 -12.12 -0.71
N PHE A 202 -16.50 -11.17 -0.45
CA PHE A 202 -17.48 -11.25 0.62
C PHE A 202 -18.90 -10.94 0.12
N ARG A 203 -19.89 -11.65 0.65
CA ARG A 203 -21.34 -11.43 0.40
C ARG A 203 -21.89 -10.20 1.13
N THR A 204 -21.12 -9.62 2.03
CA THR A 204 -21.47 -8.42 2.83
C THR A 204 -20.40 -7.36 2.71
N ARG A 205 -20.79 -6.10 2.90
CA ARG A 205 -19.86 -4.98 3.05
C ARG A 205 -19.30 -4.83 4.46
N THR A 206 -19.94 -5.47 5.45
CA THR A 206 -19.54 -5.39 6.85
C THR A 206 -18.45 -6.41 7.11
N ILE A 207 -17.19 -5.96 7.08
CA ILE A 207 -16.00 -6.78 7.29
C ILE A 207 -15.41 -6.51 8.67
N GLY A 208 -15.41 -7.53 9.54
CA GLY A 208 -14.99 -7.38 10.92
C GLY A 208 -15.52 -8.47 11.85
N PRO A 209 -15.32 -8.32 13.17
CA PRO A 209 -15.83 -9.26 14.18
C PRO A 209 -17.35 -9.43 14.17
N ALA A 210 -18.10 -8.47 13.61
CA ALA A 210 -19.55 -8.51 13.50
C ALA A 210 -20.04 -9.08 12.16
N ALA A 211 -19.14 -9.50 11.27
CA ALA A 211 -19.52 -10.11 10.00
C ALA A 211 -20.19 -11.47 10.24
N PRO A 212 -21.23 -11.84 9.46
CA PRO A 212 -21.77 -13.20 9.46
C PRO A 212 -20.67 -14.24 9.16
N PRO A 213 -20.76 -15.46 9.75
CA PRO A 213 -19.73 -16.49 9.54
C PRO A 213 -19.65 -16.98 8.08
N ASP A 214 -20.74 -16.87 7.33
CA ASP A 214 -20.88 -17.21 5.91
C ASP A 214 -20.64 -16.01 4.98
N ALA A 215 -20.14 -14.89 5.52
CA ALA A 215 -19.82 -13.69 4.74
C ALA A 215 -18.77 -13.94 3.67
N LEU A 216 -17.81 -14.83 3.90
CA LEU A 216 -16.73 -15.12 2.96
C LEU A 216 -17.24 -15.99 1.80
N CYS A 217 -17.08 -15.49 0.57
CA CYS A 217 -17.33 -16.27 -0.65
C CYS A 217 -16.20 -17.25 -0.92
N GLY A 218 -14.96 -16.76 -0.85
CA GLY A 218 -13.76 -17.52 -1.17
C GLY A 218 -12.50 -16.70 -1.02
N ALA A 219 -11.36 -17.38 -1.03
CA ALA A 219 -10.04 -16.77 -1.05
C ALA A 219 -9.17 -17.41 -2.15
N TRP A 220 -8.46 -16.56 -2.89
CA TRP A 220 -7.66 -16.95 -4.04
C TRP A 220 -6.30 -16.27 -4.00
N SER A 221 -5.32 -16.95 -4.60
CA SER A 221 -3.95 -16.48 -4.70
C SER A 221 -3.46 -16.58 -6.13
N PHE A 222 -2.99 -15.46 -6.66
CA PHE A 222 -2.58 -15.30 -8.04
C PHE A 222 -1.10 -14.89 -8.07
N PRO A 223 -0.15 -15.57 -8.73
CA PRO A 223 1.21 -15.10 -8.90
C PRO A 223 1.22 -13.86 -9.79
N VAL A 224 2.01 -12.87 -9.41
CA VAL A 224 2.26 -11.66 -10.19
C VAL A 224 3.16 -12.00 -11.37
N ARG A 225 2.88 -11.42 -12.54
CA ARG A 225 3.73 -11.49 -13.72
C ARG A 225 4.42 -10.17 -14.00
#